data_AF-A0AAW0X4M1-F1
#
_entry.id   AF-A0AAW0X4M1-F1
#
_cell.length_a   1.000
_cell.length_b   1.000
_cell.length_c   1.000
_cell.angle_alpha   90.00
_cell.angle_beta   90.00
_cell.angle_gamma   90.00
#
_symmetry.space_group_name_H-M   'P 1'
#
loop_
_entity.id
_entity.type
_entity.pdbx_description
1 polymer ?
#
loop_
_entity_poly.entity_id
_entity_poly.type
_entity_poly.pdbx_seq_one_letter_code
_entity_poly.pdbx_strand_id
1 'polypeptide(L)'
;KETMATKFLLRCLLLNLFLCDFVHALWWSLGSRAIMDHSRICRKRGRRLAKDPQSIICRKQHEVFLLILQGAQLALRECQYQFAHHHWNCSDNRRSLKRILTRDTPETAFLNAIVSAGVSHEVTAACSRGDLVQCSCTDSALNTVSS
;
A
#
# COMPACT_ATOMS: atom_id res chain seq x y z
N LYS A 1 -25.12 -32.30 -50.75
CA LYS A 1 -25.09 -32.40 -49.27
C LYS A 1 -23.75 -31.91 -48.67
N GLU A 2 -22.69 -31.76 -49.47
CA GLU A 2 -21.36 -31.36 -48.98
C GLU A 2 -21.22 -29.87 -48.61
N THR A 3 -22.00 -28.98 -49.23
CA THR A 3 -21.92 -27.52 -49.00
C THR A 3 -22.43 -27.04 -47.63
N MET A 4 -23.25 -27.85 -46.95
CA MET A 4 -23.70 -27.54 -45.58
C MET A 4 -22.63 -27.83 -44.54
N ALA A 5 -21.89 -28.93 -44.71
CA ALA A 5 -20.81 -29.32 -43.79
C ALA A 5 -19.68 -28.28 -43.82
N THR A 6 -19.30 -27.80 -45.01
CA THR A 6 -18.26 -26.76 -45.15
C THR A 6 -18.68 -25.44 -44.51
N LYS A 7 -19.94 -25.02 -44.68
CA LYS A 7 -20.48 -23.80 -44.06
C LYS A 7 -20.60 -23.91 -42.54
N PHE A 8 -20.92 -25.11 -42.03
CA PHE A 8 -20.98 -25.38 -40.60
C PHE A 8 -19.59 -25.34 -39.96
N LEU A 9 -18.60 -26.00 -40.59
CA LEU A 9 -17.21 -25.98 -40.16
C LEU A 9 -16.64 -24.55 -40.17
N LEU A 10 -16.92 -23.76 -41.21
CA LEU A 10 -16.48 -22.36 -41.30
C LEU A 10 -17.10 -21.50 -40.18
N ARG A 11 -18.39 -21.69 -39.87
CA ARG A 11 -19.05 -21.00 -38.74
C ARG A 11 -18.44 -21.40 -37.40
N CYS A 12 -18.15 -22.68 -37.19
CA CYS A 12 -17.46 -23.14 -35.97
C CYS A 12 -16.05 -22.55 -35.86
N LEU A 13 -15.29 -22.47 -36.95
CA LEU A 13 -13.95 -21.89 -36.96
C LEU A 13 -13.96 -20.40 -36.62
N LEU A 14 -14.90 -19.64 -37.20
CA LEU A 14 -15.10 -18.23 -36.88
C LEU A 14 -15.55 -18.00 -35.43
N LEU A 15 -16.41 -18.87 -34.88
CA LEU A 15 -16.83 -18.78 -33.49
C LEU A 15 -15.67 -19.01 -32.51
N ASN A 16 -14.79 -19.97 -32.82
CA ASN A 16 -13.61 -20.27 -32.01
C ASN A 16 -12.59 -19.11 -32.05
N LEU A 17 -12.39 -18.47 -33.21
CA LEU A 17 -11.52 -17.29 -33.32
C LEU A 17 -12.06 -16.12 -32.48
N PHE A 18 -13.36 -15.85 -32.53
CA PHE A 18 -14.01 -14.82 -31.72
C PHE A 18 -13.89 -15.06 -30.21
N LEU A 19 -14.03 -16.31 -29.78
CA LEU A 19 -13.89 -16.68 -28.37
C LEU A 19 -12.44 -16.56 -27.87
N CYS A 20 -11.45 -16.82 -28.74
CA CYS A 20 -10.03 -16.70 -28.40
C CYS A 20 -9.60 -15.24 -28.18
N ASP A 21 -10.03 -14.32 -29.04
CA ASP A 21 -9.75 -12.89 -28.90
C ASP A 21 -10.40 -12.32 -27.63
N PHE A 22 -11.62 -12.78 -27.31
CA PHE A 22 -12.33 -12.37 -26.09
C PHE A 22 -11.62 -12.84 -24.81
N VAL A 23 -11.16 -14.09 -24.78
CA VAL A 23 -10.43 -14.65 -23.63
C VAL A 23 -9.06 -13.98 -23.45
N HIS A 24 -8.33 -13.71 -24.54
CA HIS A 24 -7.09 -12.94 -24.48
C HIS A 24 -7.32 -11.53 -23.95
N ALA A 25 -8.31 -10.80 -24.48
CA ALA A 25 -8.64 -9.45 -24.03
C ALA A 25 -9.02 -9.43 -22.54
N LEU A 26 -9.80 -10.43 -22.10
CA LEU A 26 -10.20 -10.56 -20.70
C LEU A 26 -9.00 -10.90 -19.78
N TRP A 27 -8.06 -11.73 -20.24
CA TRP A 27 -6.83 -12.05 -19.50
C TRP A 27 -5.92 -10.82 -19.31
N TRP A 28 -5.71 -10.03 -20.35
CA TRP A 28 -4.97 -8.77 -20.26
C TRP A 28 -5.67 -7.74 -19.36
N SER A 29 -7.01 -7.77 -19.30
CA SER A 29 -7.82 -6.86 -18.49
C SER A 29 -7.86 -7.27 -17.00
N LEU A 30 -7.93 -8.57 -16.67
CA LEU A 30 -7.78 -9.07 -15.30
C LEU A 30 -6.32 -9.02 -14.80
N GLY A 31 -5.35 -9.13 -15.71
CA GLY A 31 -3.92 -8.94 -15.43
C GLY A 31 -3.53 -7.48 -15.18
N SER A 32 -4.35 -6.54 -15.68
CA SER A 32 -4.33 -5.13 -15.30
C SER A 32 -4.94 -4.99 -13.91
N ARG A 33 -4.21 -5.53 -12.91
CA ARG A 33 -4.44 -5.24 -11.51
C ARG A 33 -4.60 -3.73 -11.40
N ALA A 34 -5.75 -3.29 -10.92
CA ALA A 34 -5.89 -1.97 -10.33
C ALA A 34 -4.91 -1.92 -9.15
N ILE A 35 -3.65 -1.59 -9.45
CA ILE A 35 -2.66 -1.11 -8.48
C ILE A 35 -3.42 -0.09 -7.66
N MET A 36 -3.41 -0.26 -6.33
CA MET A 36 -4.05 0.66 -5.40
C MET A 36 -3.90 2.09 -5.91
N ASP A 37 -5.00 2.67 -6.40
CA ASP A 37 -4.96 3.96 -7.05
C ASP A 37 -4.67 4.99 -5.96
N HIS A 38 -3.39 5.27 -5.79
CA HIS A 38 -2.83 6.21 -4.83
C HIS A 38 -3.57 7.54 -4.87
N SER A 39 -3.94 7.95 -6.08
CA SER A 39 -4.71 9.16 -6.31
C SER A 39 -6.09 9.11 -5.65
N ARG A 40 -6.74 7.95 -5.51
CA ARG A 40 -8.04 7.80 -4.80
C ARG A 40 -7.88 7.86 -3.29
N ILE A 41 -6.84 7.26 -2.71
CA ILE A 41 -6.56 7.33 -1.26
C ILE A 41 -6.29 8.78 -0.87
N CYS A 42 -5.42 9.44 -1.64
CA CYS A 42 -5.02 10.82 -1.40
C CYS A 42 -6.09 11.84 -1.80
N ARG A 43 -7.00 11.53 -2.73
CA ARG A 43 -8.16 12.40 -3.07
C ARG A 43 -9.31 12.26 -2.06
N LYS A 44 -9.60 11.03 -1.60
CA LYS A 44 -10.67 10.76 -0.61
C LYS A 44 -10.29 11.34 0.76
N ARG A 45 -9.02 11.21 1.17
CA ARG A 45 -8.50 11.89 2.38
C ARG A 45 -8.13 13.36 2.12
N GLY A 46 -7.73 13.71 0.91
CA GLY A 46 -7.33 15.05 0.51
C GLY A 46 -8.44 16.10 0.49
N ARG A 47 -9.72 15.76 0.61
CA ARG A 47 -10.76 16.78 0.91
C ARG A 47 -10.70 17.27 2.36
N ARG A 48 -10.18 16.45 3.28
CA ARG A 48 -9.90 16.84 4.68
C ARG A 48 -8.45 17.29 4.87
N LEU A 49 -7.51 16.65 4.18
CA LEU A 49 -6.09 17.00 4.18
C LEU A 49 -5.70 18.09 3.15
N ALA A 50 -6.62 18.67 2.36
CA ALA A 50 -6.26 19.71 1.38
C ALA A 50 -5.59 20.95 2.03
N LYS A 51 -5.86 21.19 3.31
CA LYS A 51 -5.19 22.22 4.13
C LYS A 51 -3.97 21.71 4.90
N ASP A 52 -3.68 20.42 4.84
CA ASP A 52 -2.62 19.77 5.59
C ASP A 52 -1.34 19.65 4.73
N PRO A 53 -0.18 20.13 5.22
CA PRO A 53 1.11 19.94 4.55
C PRO A 53 1.39 18.49 4.13
N GLN A 54 0.89 17.49 4.88
CA GLN A 54 1.10 16.07 4.58
C GLN A 54 0.41 15.61 3.29
N SER A 55 -0.56 16.37 2.77
CA SER A 55 -1.22 16.06 1.50
C SER A 55 -0.29 16.19 0.29
N ILE A 56 0.79 16.95 0.41
CA ILE A 56 1.78 17.14 -0.66
C ILE A 56 2.54 15.84 -0.87
N ILE A 57 3.03 15.20 0.19
CA ILE A 57 3.74 13.90 0.13
C ILE A 57 2.82 12.85 -0.50
N CYS A 58 1.58 12.76 -0.02
CA CYS A 58 0.55 11.87 -0.57
C CYS A 58 0.24 12.14 -2.07
N ARG A 59 0.42 13.35 -2.60
CA ARG A 59 0.12 13.63 -4.02
C ARG A 59 1.34 13.54 -4.92
N LYS A 60 2.50 13.98 -4.42
CA LYS A 60 3.72 14.16 -5.21
C LYS A 60 4.68 12.98 -5.14
N GLN A 61 4.71 12.23 -4.04
CA GLN A 61 5.69 11.15 -3.82
C GLN A 61 4.97 9.82 -3.58
N HIS A 62 4.68 9.12 -4.67
CA HIS A 62 3.99 7.83 -4.62
C HIS A 62 4.81 6.74 -3.92
N GLU A 63 6.08 6.62 -4.28
CA GLU A 63 7.00 5.60 -3.73
C GLU A 63 7.17 5.75 -2.23
N VAL A 64 7.45 6.98 -1.76
CA VAL A 64 7.58 7.29 -0.33
C VAL A 64 6.28 6.98 0.42
N PHE A 65 5.12 7.31 -0.15
CA PHE A 65 3.84 7.06 0.51
C PHE A 65 3.57 5.56 0.72
N LEU A 66 3.96 4.69 -0.23
CA LEU A 66 3.82 3.25 -0.08
C LEU A 66 4.69 2.73 1.08
N LEU A 67 5.93 3.23 1.21
CA LEU A 67 6.82 2.88 2.32
C LEU A 67 6.23 3.31 3.67
N ILE A 68 5.64 4.51 3.75
CA ILE A 68 4.95 4.98 4.96
C ILE A 68 3.81 4.03 5.34
N LEU A 69 3.01 3.56 4.37
CA LEU A 69 1.94 2.61 4.64
C LEU A 69 2.47 1.27 5.16
N GLN A 70 3.54 0.75 4.56
CA GLN A 70 4.17 -0.50 4.98
C GLN A 70 4.77 -0.38 6.39
N GLY A 71 5.50 0.69 6.67
CA GLY A 71 6.06 0.96 7.99
C GLY A 71 5.00 1.12 9.09
N ALA A 72 3.88 1.77 8.77
CA ALA A 72 2.74 1.87 9.69
C ALA A 72 2.09 0.50 9.98
N GLN A 73 1.98 -0.38 8.97
CA GLN A 73 1.47 -1.75 9.15
C GLN A 73 2.44 -2.62 9.96
N LEU A 74 3.75 -2.47 9.75
CA LEU A 74 4.77 -3.12 10.57
C LEU A 74 4.65 -2.69 12.04
N ALA A 75 4.57 -1.38 12.29
CA ALA A 75 4.40 -0.84 13.63
C ALA A 75 3.13 -1.33 14.33
N LEU A 76 2.01 -1.46 13.59
CA LEU A 76 0.78 -1.95 14.18
C LEU A 76 0.87 -3.43 14.58
N ARG A 77 1.59 -4.25 13.81
CA ARG A 77 1.88 -5.64 14.18
C ARG A 77 2.73 -5.72 15.44
N GLU A 78 3.76 -4.88 15.53
CA GLU A 78 4.61 -4.80 16.73
C GLU A 78 3.80 -4.32 17.94
N CYS A 79 2.95 -3.33 17.76
CA CYS A 79 2.06 -2.84 18.81
C CYS A 79 1.11 -3.93 19.33
N GLN A 80 0.55 -4.76 18.44
CA GLN A 80 -0.28 -5.89 18.83
C GLN A 80 0.51 -6.96 19.58
N TYR A 81 1.75 -7.21 19.16
CA TYR A 81 2.65 -8.14 19.84
C TYR A 81 2.96 -7.67 21.27
N GLN A 82 3.38 -6.42 21.43
CA GLN A 82 3.71 -5.83 22.74
C GLN A 82 2.49 -5.77 23.68
N PHE A 83 1.30 -5.50 23.14
CA PHE A 83 0.07 -5.34 23.92
C PHE A 83 -0.83 -6.60 23.96
N ALA A 84 -0.34 -7.76 23.55
CA ALA A 84 -1.16 -8.98 23.38
C ALA A 84 -1.92 -9.40 24.66
N HIS A 85 -1.34 -9.15 25.84
CA HIS A 85 -1.90 -9.51 27.14
C HIS A 85 -2.44 -8.32 27.94
N HIS A 86 -2.63 -7.16 27.30
CA HIS A 86 -3.15 -5.95 27.93
C HIS A 86 -4.66 -5.78 27.68
N HIS A 87 -5.35 -5.06 28.57
CA HIS A 87 -6.77 -4.72 28.40
C HIS A 87 -7.06 -4.00 27.07
N TRP A 88 -6.13 -3.18 26.62
CA TRP A 88 -6.09 -2.64 25.27
C TRP A 88 -4.99 -3.38 24.50
N ASN A 89 -5.38 -4.11 23.46
CA ASN A 89 -4.52 -5.04 22.73
C ASN A 89 -4.05 -4.52 21.36
N CYS A 90 -4.10 -3.20 21.14
CA CYS A 90 -3.74 -2.57 19.87
C CYS A 90 -4.41 -3.18 18.61
N SER A 91 -5.62 -3.70 18.76
CA SER A 91 -6.34 -4.35 17.64
C SER A 91 -6.58 -3.39 16.46
N ASP A 92 -6.37 -3.88 15.23
CA ASP A 92 -6.56 -3.15 13.96
C ASP A 92 -8.05 -2.93 13.60
N ASN A 93 -8.85 -2.57 14.60
CA ASN A 93 -10.20 -2.10 14.37
C ASN A 93 -10.16 -0.58 14.17
N ARG A 94 -10.59 -0.09 13.01
CA ARG A 94 -10.62 1.35 12.72
C ARG A 94 -11.34 2.19 13.78
N ARG A 95 -12.34 1.61 14.47
CA ARG A 95 -13.05 2.32 15.55
C ARG A 95 -12.22 2.40 16.84
N SER A 96 -11.48 1.36 17.21
CA SER A 96 -10.62 1.38 18.41
C SER A 96 -9.44 2.33 18.20
N LEU A 97 -8.76 2.23 17.04
CA LEU A 97 -7.64 3.12 16.69
C LEU A 97 -8.08 4.59 16.61
N LYS A 98 -9.23 4.88 16.00
CA LYS A 98 -9.75 6.26 16.00
C LYS A 98 -10.02 6.76 17.42
N ARG A 99 -10.60 5.93 18.29
CA ARG A 99 -10.94 6.31 19.67
C ARG A 99 -9.69 6.57 20.50
N ILE A 100 -8.65 5.73 20.39
CA ILE A 100 -7.42 5.92 21.16
C ILE A 100 -6.69 7.19 20.70
N LEU A 101 -6.61 7.44 19.38
CA LEU A 101 -6.00 8.65 18.82
C LEU A 101 -6.73 9.95 19.16
N THR A 102 -8.00 9.88 19.63
CA THR A 102 -8.71 11.06 20.15
C THR A 102 -8.53 11.30 21.65
N ARG A 103 -7.81 10.44 22.35
CA ARG A 103 -7.58 10.54 23.79
C ARG A 103 -6.09 10.69 24.08
N ASP A 104 -5.79 11.45 25.12
CA ASP A 104 -4.42 11.64 25.60
C ASP A 104 -4.12 10.57 26.66
N THR A 105 -3.70 9.40 26.19
CA THR A 105 -3.39 8.23 27.03
C THR A 105 -1.97 7.75 26.76
N PRO A 106 -1.33 7.05 27.71
CA PRO A 106 0.00 6.48 27.48
C PRO A 106 0.02 5.51 26.29
N GLU A 107 -1.08 4.80 26.04
CA GLU A 107 -1.24 3.92 24.88
C GLU A 107 -1.23 4.71 23.56
N THR A 108 -1.83 5.91 23.54
CA THR A 108 -1.76 6.83 22.39
C THR A 108 -0.32 7.30 22.14
N ALA A 109 0.40 7.66 23.21
CA ALA A 109 1.79 8.08 23.12
C ALA A 109 2.68 6.95 22.57
N PHE A 110 2.50 5.73 23.09
CA PHE A 110 3.19 4.55 22.58
C PHE A 110 2.85 4.28 21.11
N LEU A 111 1.57 4.32 20.73
CA LEU A 111 1.13 4.08 19.37
C LEU A 111 1.74 5.08 18.38
N ASN A 112 1.80 6.36 18.72
CA ASN A 112 2.43 7.37 17.88
C ASN A 112 3.95 7.14 17.76
N ALA A 113 4.61 6.79 18.86
CA ALA A 113 6.04 6.50 18.88
C ALA A 113 6.39 5.27 18.03
N ILE A 114 5.67 4.15 18.20
CA ILE A 114 5.95 2.93 17.45
C ILE A 114 5.64 3.07 15.96
N VAL A 115 4.58 3.80 15.60
CA VAL A 115 4.26 4.11 14.20
C VAL A 115 5.35 4.98 13.57
N SER A 116 5.84 6.00 14.28
CA SER A 116 6.96 6.81 13.80
C SER A 116 8.21 5.95 13.59
N ALA A 117 8.54 5.07 14.55
CA ALA A 117 9.68 4.19 14.45
C ALA A 117 9.57 3.22 13.26
N GLY A 118 8.38 2.61 13.07
CA GLY A 118 8.14 1.69 11.95
C GLY A 118 8.22 2.36 10.58
N VAL A 119 7.72 3.59 10.45
CA VAL A 119 7.86 4.38 9.21
C VAL A 119 9.32 4.72 8.93
N SER A 120 10.05 5.23 9.93
CA SER A 120 11.48 5.53 9.78
C SER A 120 12.30 4.29 9.41
N HIS A 121 12.04 3.16 10.08
CA HIS A 121 12.69 1.89 9.77
C HIS A 121 12.47 1.47 8.32
N GLU A 122 11.23 1.50 7.82
CA GLU A 122 10.94 1.07 6.46
C GLU A 122 11.53 2.03 5.42
N VAL A 123 11.49 3.33 5.66
CA VAL A 123 12.10 4.34 4.77
C VAL A 123 13.63 4.17 4.72
N THR A 124 14.28 3.98 5.87
CA THR A 124 15.73 3.74 5.93
C THR A 124 16.10 2.43 5.24
N ALA A 125 15.34 1.35 5.46
CA ALA A 125 15.58 0.06 4.81
C ALA A 125 15.44 0.15 3.29
N ALA A 126 14.41 0.85 2.79
CA ALA A 126 14.24 1.11 1.36
C ALA A 126 15.39 1.96 0.79
N CYS A 127 15.88 2.93 1.55
CA CYS A 127 17.04 3.72 1.17
C CYS A 127 18.29 2.86 1.01
N SER A 128 18.56 1.96 1.96
CA SER A 128 19.71 1.04 1.91
C SER A 128 19.62 0.01 0.80
N ARG A 129 18.41 -0.36 0.35
CA ARG A 129 18.21 -1.22 -0.82
C ARG A 129 18.36 -0.47 -2.16
N GLY A 130 18.38 0.86 -2.14
CA GLY A 130 18.39 1.67 -3.35
C GLY A 130 17.02 1.86 -3.99
N ASP A 131 15.93 1.56 -3.27
CA ASP A 131 14.54 1.72 -3.76
C ASP A 131 14.12 3.19 -3.81
N LEU A 132 14.88 4.09 -3.17
CA LEU A 132 14.56 5.51 -3.05
C LEU A 132 15.68 6.39 -3.61
N VAL A 133 15.39 7.13 -4.69
CA VAL A 133 16.38 7.98 -5.38
C VAL A 133 16.72 9.28 -4.63
N GLN A 134 15.96 9.59 -3.57
CA GLN A 134 16.04 10.86 -2.83
C GLN A 134 16.87 10.78 -1.55
N CYS A 135 17.63 9.70 -1.37
CA CYS A 135 18.48 9.50 -0.21
C CYS A 135 19.79 8.81 -0.62
N SER A 136 20.82 8.91 0.21
CA SER A 136 22.11 8.26 0.01
C SER A 136 22.56 7.64 1.32
N CYS A 137 23.17 6.45 1.25
CA CYS A 137 23.76 5.81 2.40
C CYS A 137 25.16 6.41 2.63
N THR A 138 25.36 7.04 3.78
CA THR A 138 26.69 7.33 4.27
C THR A 138 27.25 6.07 4.90
N ASP A 139 28.51 5.74 4.61
CA ASP A 139 29.21 4.61 5.19
C ASP A 139 29.59 4.94 6.66
N SER A 140 28.57 5.12 7.50
CA SER A 140 28.70 5.65 8.86
C SER A 140 28.84 4.52 9.87
N ALA A 141 29.86 3.68 9.69
CA ALA A 141 30.34 2.82 10.76
C ALA A 141 31.11 3.61 11.86
N LEU A 142 31.31 4.94 11.73
CA LEU A 142 32.27 5.66 12.58
C LEU A 142 31.92 7.08 13.07
N ASN A 143 30.71 7.63 12.93
CA ASN A 143 30.41 8.93 13.55
C ASN A 143 29.02 8.97 14.18
N THR A 144 28.99 8.45 15.41
CA THR A 144 28.18 8.89 16.55
C THR A 144 26.92 9.70 16.25
N VAL A 145 25.78 9.11 16.64
CA VAL A 145 24.64 9.85 17.19
C VAL A 145 25.16 10.69 18.36
N SER A 146 25.64 11.90 18.09
CA SER A 146 25.83 12.92 19.11
C SER A 146 24.51 13.68 19.22
N SER A 147 23.82 13.42 20.34
CA SER A 147 22.76 14.28 20.87
C SER A 147 23.26 15.69 21.13
#